data_AF-A0A2D7NE10-F1
#
_entry.id   AF-A0A2D7NE10-F1
#
_cell.length_a   1.000
_cell.length_b   1.000
_cell.length_c   1.000
_cell.angle_alpha   90.00
_cell.angle_beta   90.00
_cell.angle_gamma   90.00
#
_symmetry.space_group_name_H-M   'P 1'
#
loop_
_entity.id
_entity.type
_entity.pdbx_description
1 polymer ?
#
loop_
_entity_poly.entity_id
_entity_poly.type
_entity_poly.pdbx_seq_one_letter_code
_entity_poly.pdbx_strand_id
1 'polypeptide(L)'
;MNTNNNKIKIKKTKKELCIIDSLSKLSINEHLNNTNISQEENCNENINLVEKKKKKIKKKKKTKKKKLKELCITKNFSNTNISKKKNTDNNTILVKKKNIFERNNKKNCLDYIPKKIVKNIYDAFCNYIKTMYNSEKELDCYIGRIANFPESVSENLVLYALQRKKFKASWNTRSGDLKYFKNKLWKKGEVKCKQNGPSQFSPSSKWDTLFFINAKDHLYGNIEIFMIENICSIDLDNVKINKTQTFKEQKDQGRRPRFNIEKVLEKYINNDNMIYNGTVNELLK
;
A
#
# COMPACT_ATOMS: atom_id res chain seq x y z
N MET A 1 69.13 0.70 15.32
CA MET A 1 69.12 -0.51 14.46
C MET A 1 68.32 -0.17 13.21
N ASN A 2 69.03 0.02 12.10
CA ASN A 2 68.48 0.32 10.77
C ASN A 2 68.14 -0.98 10.04
N THR A 3 66.98 -1.04 9.39
CA THR A 3 66.77 -1.96 8.25
C THR A 3 66.11 -1.21 7.10
N ASN A 4 66.90 -1.05 6.03
CA ASN A 4 66.53 -0.50 4.73
C ASN A 4 65.69 -1.52 3.94
N ASN A 5 64.55 -1.09 3.40
CA ASN A 5 63.81 -1.82 2.36
C ASN A 5 63.93 -1.08 1.02
N ASN A 6 64.79 -1.60 0.14
CA ASN A 6 64.97 -1.13 -1.24
C ASN A 6 63.81 -1.62 -2.13
N LYS A 7 63.04 -0.69 -2.70
CA LYS A 7 62.09 -0.95 -3.79
C LYS A 7 62.79 -0.84 -5.14
N ILE A 8 62.96 -1.97 -5.82
CA ILE A 8 63.40 -2.03 -7.22
C ILE A 8 62.21 -1.65 -8.13
N LYS A 9 62.31 -0.53 -8.84
CA LYS A 9 61.37 -0.14 -9.91
C LYS A 9 61.87 -0.68 -11.25
N ILE A 10 61.22 -1.70 -11.79
CA ILE A 10 61.43 -2.15 -13.17
C ILE A 10 60.59 -1.27 -14.09
N LYS A 11 61.23 -0.42 -14.90
CA LYS A 11 60.57 0.34 -15.98
C LYS A 11 60.43 -0.57 -17.20
N LYS A 12 59.23 -1.06 -17.48
CA LYS A 12 58.90 -1.65 -18.79
C LYS A 12 58.63 -0.53 -19.80
N THR A 13 59.12 -0.68 -21.02
CA THR A 13 58.95 0.33 -22.07
C THR A 13 57.56 0.23 -22.72
N LYS A 14 57.04 1.35 -23.24
CA LYS A 14 55.68 1.47 -23.83
C LYS A 14 55.40 0.45 -24.96
N LYS A 15 56.42 -0.13 -25.58
CA LYS A 15 56.27 -1.10 -26.67
C LYS A 15 55.92 -2.52 -26.18
N GLU A 16 56.30 -2.88 -24.95
CA GLU A 16 55.98 -4.20 -24.36
C GLU A 16 54.56 -4.26 -23.78
N LEU A 17 53.99 -3.14 -23.35
CA LEU A 17 52.61 -3.06 -22.88
C LEU A 17 51.57 -3.27 -23.99
N CYS A 18 51.90 -2.96 -25.25
CA CYS A 18 50.96 -3.07 -26.37
C CYS A 18 50.78 -4.51 -26.87
N ILE A 19 51.80 -5.37 -26.70
CA ILE A 19 51.75 -6.77 -27.17
C ILE A 19 50.96 -7.65 -26.18
N ILE A 20 51.04 -7.36 -24.88
CA ILE A 20 50.31 -8.12 -23.83
C ILE A 20 48.79 -7.87 -23.90
N ASP A 21 48.37 -6.66 -24.29
CA ASP A 21 46.95 -6.32 -24.47
C ASP A 21 46.33 -6.91 -25.75
N SER A 22 47.16 -7.32 -26.72
CA SER A 22 46.71 -7.89 -27.99
C SER A 22 46.50 -9.40 -27.88
N LEU A 23 47.38 -10.10 -27.17
CA LEU A 23 47.32 -11.56 -26.97
C LEU A 23 46.26 -11.99 -25.96
N SER A 24 45.95 -11.14 -24.96
CA SER A 24 44.87 -11.41 -23.99
C SER A 24 43.47 -11.31 -24.62
N LYS A 25 43.28 -10.46 -25.64
CA LYS A 25 41.99 -10.28 -26.33
C LYS A 25 41.66 -11.42 -27.31
N LEU A 26 42.66 -12.07 -27.89
CA LEU A 26 42.48 -13.21 -28.78
C LEU A 26 42.08 -14.49 -28.03
N SER A 27 42.64 -14.72 -26.83
CA SER A 27 42.30 -15.89 -26.00
C SER A 27 40.90 -15.82 -25.36
N ILE A 28 40.36 -14.62 -25.12
CA ILE A 28 39.03 -14.44 -24.51
C ILE A 28 37.89 -14.69 -25.51
N ASN A 29 38.09 -14.39 -26.80
CA ASN A 29 37.03 -14.54 -27.81
C ASN A 29 36.77 -15.99 -28.24
N GLU A 30 37.78 -16.87 -28.19
CA GLU A 30 37.56 -18.31 -28.47
C GLU A 30 36.83 -19.01 -27.31
N HIS A 31 36.97 -18.53 -26.07
CA HIS A 31 36.29 -19.12 -24.92
C HIS A 31 34.82 -18.71 -24.79
N LEU A 32 34.45 -17.53 -25.29
CA LEU A 32 33.07 -17.00 -25.26
C LEU A 32 32.15 -17.61 -26.33
N ASN A 33 32.68 -18.03 -27.48
CA ASN A 33 31.85 -18.64 -28.53
C ASN A 33 31.46 -20.10 -28.22
N ASN A 34 32.28 -20.85 -27.48
CA ASN A 34 31.96 -22.23 -27.08
C ASN A 34 31.05 -22.32 -25.83
N THR A 35 30.93 -21.25 -25.03
CA THR A 35 30.03 -21.23 -23.85
C THR A 35 28.60 -20.82 -24.20
N ASN A 36 28.38 -20.03 -25.25
CA ASN A 36 27.04 -19.58 -25.62
C ASN A 36 26.18 -20.68 -26.28
N ILE A 37 26.79 -21.60 -27.04
CA ILE A 37 26.04 -22.66 -27.73
C ILE A 37 25.55 -23.75 -26.73
N SER A 38 26.31 -24.02 -25.65
CA SER A 38 25.91 -25.00 -24.63
C SER A 38 24.93 -24.47 -23.57
N GLN A 39 24.76 -23.15 -23.46
CA GLN A 39 23.83 -22.52 -22.51
C GLN A 39 22.42 -22.31 -23.09
N GLU A 40 22.28 -22.13 -24.40
CA GLU A 40 20.95 -21.99 -25.04
C GLU A 40 20.17 -23.31 -25.10
N GLU A 41 20.84 -24.44 -25.32
CA GLU A 41 20.20 -25.77 -25.31
C GLU A 41 19.73 -26.19 -23.90
N ASN A 42 20.49 -25.84 -22.86
CA ASN A 42 20.12 -26.09 -21.44
C ASN A 42 18.98 -25.18 -20.93
N CYS A 43 18.76 -24.01 -21.54
CA CYS A 43 17.66 -23.12 -21.18
C CYS A 43 16.30 -23.61 -21.72
N ASN A 44 16.29 -24.20 -22.92
CA ASN A 44 15.04 -24.65 -23.56
C ASN A 44 14.48 -25.95 -22.96
N GLU A 45 15.32 -26.87 -22.47
CA GLU A 45 14.84 -28.06 -21.75
C GLU A 45 14.24 -27.72 -20.37
N ASN A 46 14.82 -26.75 -19.66
CA ASN A 46 14.33 -26.33 -18.35
C ASN A 46 12.97 -25.60 -18.42
N ILE A 47 12.72 -24.81 -19.46
CA ILE A 47 11.42 -24.13 -19.68
C ILE A 47 10.31 -25.18 -19.90
N ASN A 48 10.57 -26.21 -20.71
CA ASN A 48 9.62 -27.29 -20.96
C ASN A 48 9.32 -28.14 -19.71
N LEU A 49 10.32 -28.37 -18.85
CA LEU A 49 10.13 -29.07 -17.57
C LEU A 49 9.29 -28.27 -16.57
N VAL A 50 9.50 -26.94 -16.52
CA VAL A 50 8.74 -26.01 -15.66
C VAL A 50 7.29 -25.90 -16.12
N GLU A 51 7.01 -25.88 -17.42
CA GLU A 51 5.63 -25.89 -17.94
C GLU A 51 4.88 -27.18 -17.66
N LYS A 52 5.53 -28.35 -17.83
CA LYS A 52 4.95 -29.67 -17.47
C LYS A 52 4.65 -29.76 -15.97
N LYS A 53 5.54 -29.24 -15.10
CA LYS A 53 5.30 -29.15 -13.64
C LYS A 53 4.13 -28.21 -13.30
N LYS A 54 4.01 -27.04 -13.94
CA LYS A 54 2.89 -26.09 -13.76
C LYS A 54 1.53 -26.71 -14.16
N LYS A 55 1.47 -27.48 -15.26
CA LYS A 55 0.25 -28.20 -15.70
C LYS A 55 -0.15 -29.33 -14.72
N LYS A 56 0.81 -30.11 -14.18
CA LYS A 56 0.56 -31.12 -13.13
C LYS A 56 0.05 -30.51 -11.81
N ILE A 57 0.58 -29.36 -11.39
CA ILE A 57 0.15 -28.65 -10.16
C ILE A 57 -1.26 -28.08 -10.31
N LYS A 58 -1.61 -27.52 -11.49
CA LYS A 58 -2.98 -27.04 -11.78
C LYS A 58 -4.02 -28.18 -11.77
N LYS A 59 -3.69 -29.37 -12.30
CA LYS A 59 -4.57 -30.56 -12.23
C LYS A 59 -4.76 -31.02 -10.77
N LYS A 60 -3.69 -31.17 -9.97
CA LYS A 60 -3.79 -31.55 -8.54
C LYS A 60 -4.61 -30.56 -7.68
N LYS A 61 -4.53 -29.24 -7.94
CA LYS A 61 -5.34 -28.23 -7.24
C LYS A 61 -6.84 -28.30 -7.59
N LYS A 62 -7.20 -28.65 -8.83
CA LYS A 62 -8.60 -28.86 -9.24
C LYS A 62 -9.23 -30.08 -8.58
N THR A 63 -8.51 -31.19 -8.46
CA THR A 63 -9.03 -32.41 -7.81
C THR A 63 -9.18 -32.25 -6.30
N LYS A 64 -8.25 -31.54 -5.62
CA LYS A 64 -8.34 -31.28 -4.17
C LYS A 64 -9.52 -30.35 -3.81
N LYS A 65 -9.86 -29.39 -4.68
CA LYS A 65 -11.01 -28.48 -4.51
C LYS A 65 -12.36 -29.17 -4.73
N LYS A 66 -12.42 -30.20 -5.60
CA LYS A 66 -13.62 -31.03 -5.80
C LYS A 66 -13.86 -31.97 -4.60
N LYS A 67 -12.79 -32.62 -4.11
CA LYS A 67 -12.85 -33.49 -2.91
C LYS A 67 -13.22 -32.74 -1.62
N LEU A 68 -12.76 -31.49 -1.44
CA LEU A 68 -13.16 -30.65 -0.31
C LEU A 68 -14.63 -30.20 -0.37
N LYS A 69 -15.18 -30.03 -1.58
CA LYS A 69 -16.59 -29.65 -1.77
C LYS A 69 -17.53 -30.82 -1.48
N GLU A 70 -17.16 -32.03 -1.84
CA GLU A 70 -17.93 -33.24 -1.53
C GLU A 70 -17.87 -33.58 -0.03
N LEU A 71 -16.74 -33.37 0.65
CA LEU A 71 -16.61 -33.58 2.10
C LEU A 71 -17.42 -32.57 2.94
N CYS A 72 -17.66 -31.36 2.42
CA CYS A 72 -18.49 -30.35 3.09
C CYS A 72 -19.99 -30.57 2.88
N ILE A 73 -20.39 -31.31 1.83
CA ILE A 73 -21.81 -31.57 1.55
C ILE A 73 -22.30 -32.79 2.36
N THR A 74 -21.45 -33.77 2.64
CA THR A 74 -21.83 -34.97 3.41
C THR A 74 -21.79 -34.81 4.94
N LYS A 75 -21.26 -33.71 5.48
CA LYS A 75 -21.24 -33.45 6.94
C LYS A 75 -22.46 -32.67 7.49
N ASN A 76 -23.44 -32.34 6.65
CA ASN A 76 -24.64 -31.59 7.07
C ASN A 76 -25.91 -32.43 7.21
N PHE A 77 -25.82 -33.76 7.25
CA PHE A 77 -26.97 -34.64 7.43
C PHE A 77 -26.70 -35.77 8.43
N SER A 78 -26.43 -35.39 9.68
CA SER A 78 -26.61 -36.27 10.84
C SER A 78 -26.37 -35.45 12.12
N ASN A 79 -27.44 -34.87 12.65
CA ASN A 79 -27.59 -34.57 14.08
C ASN A 79 -29.03 -34.13 14.35
N THR A 80 -29.95 -35.07 14.21
CA THR A 80 -31.23 -35.04 14.93
C THR A 80 -31.00 -35.67 16.30
N ASN A 81 -31.49 -34.98 17.33
CA ASN A 81 -31.68 -35.43 18.72
C ASN A 81 -30.49 -35.35 19.67
N ILE A 82 -30.14 -34.12 20.10
CA ILE A 82 -29.78 -33.86 21.50
C ILE A 82 -30.59 -32.65 22.00
N SER A 83 -31.15 -32.83 23.17
CA SER A 83 -32.26 -32.13 23.81
C SER A 83 -32.01 -30.67 24.21
N LYS A 84 -33.05 -29.86 24.01
CA LYS A 84 -33.61 -28.84 24.91
C LYS A 84 -32.65 -28.16 25.91
N LYS A 85 -31.67 -27.36 25.43
CA LYS A 85 -31.06 -26.27 26.22
C LYS A 85 -30.31 -25.19 25.40
N LYS A 86 -30.81 -24.82 24.20
CA LYS A 86 -30.12 -23.87 23.27
C LYS A 86 -31.03 -22.83 22.59
N ASN A 87 -32.15 -22.43 23.18
CA ASN A 87 -33.06 -21.47 22.54
C ASN A 87 -32.75 -19.99 22.78
N THR A 88 -31.87 -19.64 23.73
CA THR A 88 -31.49 -18.24 24.00
C THR A 88 -30.32 -17.73 23.17
N ASP A 89 -29.40 -18.61 22.74
CA ASP A 89 -28.22 -18.19 21.97
C ASP A 89 -28.49 -18.00 20.48
N ASN A 90 -29.41 -18.80 19.91
CA ASN A 90 -29.73 -18.72 18.49
C ASN A 90 -30.46 -17.43 18.12
N ASN A 91 -31.36 -16.94 18.97
CA ASN A 91 -32.05 -15.66 18.76
C ASN A 91 -31.07 -14.48 18.82
N THR A 92 -30.12 -14.49 19.76
CA THR A 92 -29.10 -13.44 19.89
C THR A 92 -28.17 -13.40 18.68
N ILE A 93 -27.79 -14.56 18.14
CA ILE A 93 -26.98 -14.67 16.93
C ILE A 93 -27.78 -14.23 15.68
N LEU A 94 -29.06 -14.60 15.58
CA LEU A 94 -29.95 -14.17 14.48
C LEU A 94 -30.20 -12.66 14.50
N VAL A 95 -30.41 -12.06 15.66
CA VAL A 95 -30.55 -10.60 15.83
C VAL A 95 -29.24 -9.88 15.49
N LYS A 96 -28.10 -10.37 15.97
CA LYS A 96 -26.78 -9.82 15.59
C LYS A 96 -26.51 -9.95 14.09
N LYS A 97 -26.86 -11.08 13.46
CA LYS A 97 -26.74 -11.29 12.00
C LYS A 97 -27.68 -10.39 11.19
N LYS A 98 -28.93 -10.20 11.62
CA LYS A 98 -29.88 -9.25 11.01
C LYS A 98 -29.33 -7.81 11.05
N ASN A 99 -28.83 -7.37 12.20
CA ASN A 99 -28.24 -6.04 12.36
C ASN A 99 -26.99 -5.80 11.49
N ILE A 100 -26.18 -6.84 11.24
CA ILE A 100 -25.03 -6.77 10.32
C ILE A 100 -25.51 -6.69 8.86
N PHE A 101 -26.55 -7.41 8.49
CA PHE A 101 -27.10 -7.40 7.14
C PHE A 101 -27.77 -6.05 6.80
N GLU A 102 -28.52 -5.47 7.73
CA GLU A 102 -29.13 -4.14 7.55
C GLU A 102 -28.09 -3.02 7.42
N ARG A 103 -26.97 -3.11 8.16
CA ARG A 103 -25.82 -2.20 8.01
C ARG A 103 -25.21 -2.26 6.61
N ASN A 104 -25.15 -3.45 6.00
CA ASN A 104 -24.60 -3.61 4.65
C ASN A 104 -25.54 -3.11 3.56
N ASN A 105 -26.86 -3.12 3.78
CA ASN A 105 -27.84 -2.56 2.81
C ASN A 105 -27.91 -1.03 2.84
N LYS A 106 -27.50 -0.38 3.94
CA LYS A 106 -27.37 1.09 4.05
C LYS A 106 -25.99 1.62 3.69
N LYS A 107 -25.02 0.74 3.41
CA LYS A 107 -23.72 1.13 2.84
C LYS A 107 -24.04 1.82 1.51
N ASN A 108 -23.69 3.10 1.36
CA ASN A 108 -23.90 3.94 0.16
C ASN A 108 -25.11 4.91 0.15
N CYS A 109 -25.75 5.21 1.28
CA CYS A 109 -26.81 6.25 1.30
C CYS A 109 -26.33 7.67 1.62
N LEU A 110 -25.06 7.85 1.97
CA LEU A 110 -24.51 9.14 2.41
C LEU A 110 -23.35 9.58 1.52
N ASP A 111 -23.42 10.82 1.04
CA ASP A 111 -22.33 11.45 0.28
C ASP A 111 -21.23 12.00 1.18
N TYR A 112 -21.57 12.37 2.43
CA TYR A 112 -20.63 12.83 3.45
C TYR A 112 -21.21 12.55 4.84
N ILE A 113 -20.34 12.33 5.82
CA ILE A 113 -20.73 12.28 7.24
C ILE A 113 -20.96 13.73 7.71
N PRO A 114 -22.09 14.07 8.36
CA PRO A 114 -22.33 15.41 8.89
C PRO A 114 -21.16 15.97 9.73
N LYS A 115 -20.81 17.25 9.53
CA LYS A 115 -19.66 17.92 10.16
C LYS A 115 -19.58 17.70 11.67
N LYS A 116 -20.71 17.83 12.37
CA LYS A 116 -20.82 17.60 13.82
C LYS A 116 -20.36 16.19 14.21
N ILE A 117 -20.73 15.17 13.44
CA ILE A 117 -20.34 13.78 13.70
C ILE A 117 -18.85 13.59 13.41
N VAL A 118 -18.34 14.12 12.28
CA VAL A 118 -16.90 14.07 11.97
C VAL A 118 -16.08 14.73 13.07
N LYS A 119 -16.52 15.90 13.55
CA LYS A 119 -15.87 16.62 14.65
C LYS A 119 -15.84 15.77 15.93
N ASN A 120 -16.95 15.16 16.31
CA ASN A 120 -17.01 14.29 17.49
C ASN A 120 -16.02 13.11 17.39
N ILE A 121 -15.92 12.48 16.22
CA ILE A 121 -14.97 11.36 16.01
C ILE A 121 -13.52 11.88 16.11
N TYR A 122 -13.24 13.03 15.51
CA TYR A 122 -11.92 13.66 15.57
C TYR A 122 -11.53 14.09 16.99
N ASP A 123 -12.44 14.69 17.75
CA ASP A 123 -12.21 15.09 19.14
C ASP A 123 -11.93 13.86 20.02
N ALA A 124 -12.72 12.79 19.84
CA ALA A 124 -12.50 11.52 20.54
C ALA A 124 -11.14 10.90 20.21
N PHE A 125 -10.72 10.94 18.93
CA PHE A 125 -9.39 10.51 18.52
C PHE A 125 -8.30 11.36 19.19
N CYS A 126 -8.41 12.69 19.17
CA CYS A 126 -7.43 13.56 19.82
C CYS A 126 -7.32 13.29 21.32
N ASN A 127 -8.44 13.04 22.00
CA ASN A 127 -8.45 12.68 23.42
C ASN A 127 -7.75 11.35 23.66
N TYR A 128 -8.02 10.32 22.84
CA TYR A 128 -7.32 9.04 22.91
C TYR A 128 -5.80 9.20 22.79
N ILE A 129 -5.33 9.98 21.80
CA ILE A 129 -3.91 10.24 21.58
C ILE A 129 -3.27 10.94 22.80
N LYS A 130 -3.95 11.97 23.35
CA LYS A 130 -3.48 12.68 24.54
C LYS A 130 -3.40 11.77 25.76
N THR A 131 -4.39 10.90 25.96
CA THR A 131 -4.37 9.91 27.04
C THR A 131 -3.18 8.97 26.91
N MET A 132 -2.91 8.44 25.71
CA MET A 132 -1.74 7.57 25.46
C MET A 132 -0.44 8.28 25.83
N TYR A 133 -0.22 9.51 25.37
CA TYR A 133 0.99 10.27 25.71
C TYR A 133 1.12 10.57 27.20
N ASN A 134 0.02 10.91 27.87
CA ASN A 134 0.03 11.16 29.30
C ASN A 134 0.37 9.89 30.08
N SER A 135 -0.17 8.73 29.69
CA SER A 135 0.15 7.44 30.29
C SER A 135 1.62 7.05 30.07
N GLU A 136 2.17 7.25 28.86
CA GLU A 136 3.60 7.02 28.61
C GLU A 136 4.48 7.91 29.49
N LYS A 137 4.10 9.18 29.64
CA LYS A 137 4.81 10.14 30.49
C LYS A 137 4.74 9.77 31.98
N GLU A 138 3.57 9.34 32.46
CA GLU A 138 3.36 8.93 33.85
C GLU A 138 4.13 7.66 34.20
N LEU A 139 4.18 6.71 33.26
CA LEU A 139 4.89 5.44 33.43
C LEU A 139 6.38 5.51 33.11
N ASP A 140 6.85 6.64 32.54
CA ASP A 140 8.19 6.82 31.96
C ASP A 140 8.62 5.65 31.05
N CYS A 141 7.67 5.11 30.27
CA CYS A 141 7.94 4.01 29.36
C CYS A 141 7.03 4.02 28.13
N TYR A 142 7.52 3.38 27.07
CA TYR A 142 6.78 3.22 25.82
C TYR A 142 5.70 2.15 25.98
N ILE A 143 4.44 2.49 25.73
CA ILE A 143 3.30 1.58 25.93
C ILE A 143 2.77 0.98 24.63
N GLY A 144 3.18 1.50 23.47
CA GLY A 144 2.87 0.87 22.19
C GLY A 144 2.60 1.84 21.05
N ARG A 145 2.15 1.27 19.93
CA ARG A 145 1.92 2.05 18.71
C ARG A 145 0.63 2.84 18.83
N ILE A 146 0.75 4.13 18.55
CA ILE A 146 -0.36 5.04 18.41
C ILE A 146 -1.20 4.66 17.17
N ALA A 147 -2.52 4.73 17.30
CA ALA A 147 -3.44 4.52 16.18
C ALA A 147 -3.21 5.56 15.06
N ASN A 148 -3.35 5.13 13.81
CA ASN A 148 -3.33 6.04 12.68
C ASN A 148 -4.56 6.96 12.68
N PHE A 149 -4.42 8.09 11.98
CA PHE A 149 -5.50 9.04 11.75
C PHE A 149 -6.77 8.34 11.21
N PRO A 150 -7.97 8.58 11.78
CA PRO A 150 -9.16 7.85 11.40
C PRO A 150 -9.56 8.10 9.93
N GLU A 151 -9.74 7.03 9.15
CA GLU A 151 -10.14 7.10 7.73
C GLU A 151 -11.42 7.92 7.54
N SER A 152 -12.44 7.66 8.38
CA SER A 152 -13.71 8.38 8.37
C SER A 152 -13.55 9.88 8.60
N VAL A 153 -12.52 10.32 9.32
CA VAL A 153 -12.21 11.74 9.52
C VAL A 153 -11.44 12.26 8.32
N SER A 154 -10.31 11.65 7.94
CA SER A 154 -9.46 12.15 6.85
C SER A 154 -10.22 12.27 5.53
N GLU A 155 -11.03 11.27 5.18
CA GLU A 155 -11.77 11.27 3.92
C GLU A 155 -12.85 12.36 3.90
N ASN A 156 -13.53 12.58 5.03
CA ASN A 156 -14.53 13.65 5.13
C ASN A 156 -13.90 15.05 5.18
N LEU A 157 -12.72 15.22 5.77
CA LEU A 157 -11.99 16.50 5.69
C LEU A 157 -11.70 16.86 4.23
N VAL A 158 -11.28 15.90 3.39
CA VAL A 158 -11.08 16.13 1.96
C VAL A 158 -12.40 16.50 1.26
N LEU A 159 -13.50 15.79 1.56
CA LEU A 159 -14.81 16.12 0.99
C LEU A 159 -15.24 17.56 1.31
N TYR A 160 -15.05 18.00 2.56
CA TYR A 160 -15.36 19.38 2.96
C TYR A 160 -14.43 20.42 2.31
N ALA A 161 -13.15 20.11 2.15
CA ALA A 161 -12.23 20.99 1.42
C ALA A 161 -12.62 21.12 -0.06
N LEU A 162 -13.00 20.01 -0.71
CA LEU A 162 -13.52 20.01 -2.08
C LEU A 162 -14.81 20.82 -2.20
N GLN A 163 -15.74 20.69 -1.24
CA GLN A 163 -16.97 21.47 -1.20
C GLN A 163 -16.69 22.98 -1.10
N ARG A 164 -15.72 23.40 -0.29
CA ARG A 164 -15.29 24.82 -0.21
C ARG A 164 -14.76 25.33 -1.55
N LYS A 165 -14.07 24.47 -2.30
CA LYS A 165 -13.63 24.74 -3.67
C LYS A 165 -14.74 24.56 -4.72
N LYS A 166 -15.99 24.38 -4.29
CA LYS A 166 -17.19 24.23 -5.12
C LYS A 166 -17.17 22.99 -6.03
N PHE A 167 -16.39 21.96 -5.69
CA PHE A 167 -16.48 20.66 -6.35
C PHE A 167 -17.66 19.86 -5.81
N LYS A 168 -18.39 19.19 -6.71
CA LYS A 168 -19.33 18.12 -6.32
C LYS A 168 -18.51 16.89 -5.94
N ALA A 169 -18.60 16.42 -4.70
CA ALA A 169 -17.86 15.28 -4.20
C ALA A 169 -18.75 14.35 -3.37
N SER A 170 -18.34 13.09 -3.25
CA SER A 170 -19.11 12.07 -2.53
C SER A 170 -18.19 10.95 -2.05
N TRP A 171 -18.46 10.48 -0.84
CA TRP A 171 -17.83 9.29 -0.25
C TRP A 171 -18.34 7.98 -0.89
N ASN A 172 -19.49 8.02 -1.54
CA ASN A 172 -20.15 6.86 -2.12
C ASN A 172 -19.48 6.44 -3.43
N THR A 173 -18.40 5.66 -3.32
CA THR A 173 -17.67 5.10 -4.45
C THR A 173 -17.45 3.58 -4.28
N ARG A 174 -17.42 2.86 -5.40
CA ARG A 174 -17.11 1.42 -5.44
C ARG A 174 -15.60 1.15 -5.45
N SER A 175 -14.79 2.17 -5.69
CA SER A 175 -13.33 2.05 -5.81
C SER A 175 -12.66 3.40 -5.53
N GLY A 176 -11.49 3.37 -4.88
CA GLY A 176 -10.90 4.55 -4.26
C GLY A 176 -11.60 4.85 -2.94
N ASP A 177 -11.16 5.92 -2.28
CA ASP A 177 -11.68 6.34 -0.98
C ASP A 177 -12.83 7.34 -1.18
N LEU A 178 -12.81 8.15 -2.24
CA LEU A 178 -13.91 9.07 -2.59
C LEU A 178 -14.01 9.31 -4.10
N LYS A 179 -15.02 10.06 -4.53
CA LYS A 179 -15.15 10.55 -5.91
C LYS A 179 -15.51 12.03 -5.95
N TYR A 180 -15.09 12.74 -7.00
CA TYR A 180 -15.42 14.15 -7.22
C TYR A 180 -15.61 14.45 -8.70
N PHE A 181 -16.38 15.49 -9.00
CA PHE A 181 -16.72 15.89 -10.36
C PHE A 181 -15.85 17.06 -10.80
N LYS A 182 -15.08 16.88 -11.87
CA LYS A 182 -14.21 17.91 -12.47
C LYS A 182 -14.14 17.68 -13.98
N ASN A 183 -14.12 18.76 -14.76
CA ASN A 183 -14.04 18.70 -16.24
C ASN A 183 -15.10 17.79 -16.87
N LYS A 184 -16.34 17.88 -16.39
CA LYS A 184 -17.50 17.09 -16.85
C LYS A 184 -17.39 15.57 -16.61
N LEU A 185 -16.44 15.11 -15.80
CA LEU A 185 -16.20 13.70 -15.51
C LEU A 185 -16.10 13.44 -14.00
N TRP A 186 -16.53 12.26 -13.58
CA TRP A 186 -16.28 11.76 -12.22
C TRP A 186 -14.88 11.18 -12.13
N LYS A 187 -14.07 11.75 -11.25
CA LYS A 187 -12.74 11.28 -10.89
C LYS A 187 -12.78 10.57 -9.53
N LYS A 188 -11.88 9.61 -9.34
CA LYS A 188 -11.73 8.82 -8.12
C LYS A 188 -10.52 9.32 -7.33
N GLY A 189 -10.71 9.53 -6.03
CA GLY A 189 -9.68 9.94 -5.09
C GLY A 189 -9.21 8.79 -4.21
N GLU A 190 -7.91 8.74 -3.94
CA GLU A 190 -7.32 8.01 -2.82
C GLU A 190 -6.86 9.04 -1.78
N VAL A 191 -7.19 8.83 -0.52
CA VAL A 191 -6.84 9.71 0.59
C VAL A 191 -5.68 9.08 1.37
N LYS A 192 -4.65 9.87 1.64
CA LYS A 192 -3.56 9.49 2.53
C LYS A 192 -3.31 10.59 3.53
N CYS A 193 -3.41 10.25 4.80
CA CYS A 193 -3.15 11.17 5.89
C CYS A 193 -1.81 10.85 6.53
N LYS A 194 -0.93 11.85 6.60
CA LYS A 194 0.30 11.79 7.35
C LYS A 194 0.07 12.34 8.75
N GLN A 195 0.04 11.42 9.70
CA GLN A 195 0.14 11.72 11.13
C GLN A 195 1.30 10.91 11.69
N ASN A 196 1.21 9.58 11.61
CA ASN A 196 2.25 8.64 12.01
C ASN A 196 2.37 7.47 11.03
N GLY A 197 3.55 6.88 10.94
CA GLY A 197 3.81 5.66 10.16
C GLY A 197 3.85 5.82 8.63
N PRO A 198 4.03 4.70 7.90
CA PRO A 198 4.07 4.69 6.44
C PRO A 198 2.66 4.69 5.84
N SER A 199 2.54 5.30 4.66
CA SER A 199 1.32 5.19 3.84
C SER A 199 1.17 3.79 3.26
N GLN A 200 -0.06 3.33 3.13
CA GLN A 200 -0.39 2.01 2.58
C GLN A 200 -1.35 2.15 1.40
N PHE A 201 -1.10 1.40 0.34
CA PHE A 201 -1.92 1.40 -0.86
C PHE A 201 -2.50 0.02 -1.13
N SER A 202 -3.77 -0.04 -1.52
CA SER A 202 -4.38 -1.30 -1.95
C SER A 202 -3.85 -1.73 -3.32
N PRO A 203 -3.49 -3.00 -3.53
CA PRO A 203 -2.94 -3.47 -4.81
C PRO A 203 -3.91 -3.27 -5.97
N SER A 204 -5.20 -3.39 -5.69
CA SER A 204 -6.28 -3.31 -6.68
C SER A 204 -6.95 -1.93 -6.75
N SER A 205 -6.54 -0.94 -5.94
CA SER A 205 -7.19 0.37 -6.01
C SER A 205 -6.85 1.07 -7.33
N LYS A 206 -7.90 1.63 -7.94
CA LYS A 206 -7.85 2.45 -9.15
C LYS A 206 -8.41 3.81 -8.81
N TRP A 207 -7.57 4.83 -8.95
CA TRP A 207 -7.87 6.21 -8.61
C TRP A 207 -7.08 7.15 -9.52
N ASP A 208 -7.62 8.36 -9.72
CA ASP A 208 -7.09 9.38 -10.64
C ASP A 208 -6.33 10.47 -9.88
N THR A 209 -6.65 10.66 -8.60
CA THR A 209 -6.13 11.76 -7.77
C THR A 209 -5.74 11.26 -6.40
N LEU A 210 -4.57 11.68 -5.92
CA LEU A 210 -4.16 11.51 -4.54
C LEU A 210 -4.53 12.76 -3.76
N PHE A 211 -5.31 12.59 -2.70
CA PHE A 211 -5.53 13.62 -1.70
C PHE A 211 -4.61 13.34 -0.52
N PHE A 212 -3.61 14.20 -0.34
CA PHE A 212 -2.64 14.08 0.74
C PHE A 212 -2.98 15.06 1.85
N ILE A 213 -3.11 14.57 3.08
CA ILE A 213 -3.34 15.40 4.26
C ILE A 213 -2.06 15.40 5.09
N ASN A 214 -1.47 16.57 5.29
CA ASN A 214 -0.44 16.77 6.31
C ASN A 214 -1.16 17.09 7.63
N ALA A 215 -1.09 16.17 8.58
CA ALA A 215 -1.76 16.24 9.87
C ALA A 215 -0.77 16.03 11.03
N LYS A 216 0.51 16.43 10.87
CA LYS A 216 1.51 16.35 11.94
C LYS A 216 1.12 17.18 13.16
N ASP A 217 0.59 18.38 12.90
CA ASP A 217 0.19 19.35 13.94
C ASP A 217 -1.31 19.29 14.27
N HIS A 218 -1.96 18.17 13.95
CA HIS A 218 -3.40 18.05 14.12
C HIS A 218 -3.85 18.14 15.58
N LEU A 219 -2.99 17.87 16.57
CA LEU A 219 -3.37 18.03 17.98
C LEU A 219 -3.58 19.49 18.38
N TYR A 220 -3.00 20.42 17.62
CA TYR A 220 -3.27 21.87 17.68
C TYR A 220 -4.38 22.30 16.72
N GLY A 221 -4.99 21.35 16.01
CA GLY A 221 -6.03 21.58 15.02
C GLY A 221 -5.50 21.80 13.60
N ASN A 222 -4.20 22.03 13.39
CA ASN A 222 -3.66 22.43 12.09
C ASN A 222 -3.58 21.26 11.11
N ILE A 223 -4.05 21.48 9.88
CA ILE A 223 -3.94 20.54 8.76
C ILE A 223 -3.71 21.28 7.44
N GLU A 224 -3.04 20.58 6.52
CA GLU A 224 -2.93 20.99 5.12
C GLU A 224 -3.46 19.86 4.24
N ILE A 225 -4.20 20.21 3.18
CA ILE A 225 -4.76 19.23 2.24
C ILE A 225 -4.32 19.60 0.83
N PHE A 226 -3.69 18.65 0.16
CA PHE A 226 -3.19 18.76 -1.19
C PHE A 226 -3.98 17.83 -2.12
N MET A 227 -4.27 18.30 -3.32
CA MET A 227 -4.93 17.58 -4.41
C MET A 227 -3.94 17.36 -5.54
N ILE A 228 -3.46 16.14 -5.71
CA ILE A 228 -2.40 15.80 -6.65
C ILE A 228 -2.97 14.89 -7.73
N GLU A 229 -3.19 15.43 -8.92
CA GLU A 229 -3.72 14.69 -10.06
C GLU A 229 -2.62 13.91 -10.81
N ASN A 230 -2.97 12.77 -11.40
CA ASN A 230 -2.10 11.99 -12.31
C ASN A 230 -0.79 11.44 -11.71
N ILE A 231 -0.62 11.44 -10.38
CA ILE A 231 0.62 11.00 -9.73
C ILE A 231 0.97 9.52 -9.97
N CYS A 232 -0.03 8.63 -10.13
CA CYS A 232 0.22 7.21 -10.47
C CYS A 232 0.97 7.07 -11.79
N SER A 233 0.50 7.75 -12.84
CA SER A 233 1.09 7.70 -14.17
C SER A 233 2.38 8.49 -14.31
N ILE A 234 2.60 9.48 -13.42
CA ILE A 234 3.77 10.37 -13.52
C ILE A 234 4.96 9.81 -12.73
N ASP A 235 4.76 9.38 -11.48
CA ASP A 235 5.89 9.04 -10.60
C ASP A 235 5.73 7.79 -9.74
N LEU A 236 4.54 7.54 -9.18
CA LEU A 236 4.39 6.56 -8.09
C LEU A 236 4.78 5.14 -8.51
N ASP A 237 4.40 4.71 -9.72
CA ASP A 237 4.65 3.34 -10.20
C ASP A 237 6.14 2.96 -10.21
N ASN A 238 7.03 3.95 -10.43
CA ASN A 238 8.47 3.76 -10.50
C ASN A 238 9.19 3.94 -9.16
N VAL A 239 8.49 4.39 -8.11
CA VAL A 239 9.08 4.58 -6.79
C VAL A 239 9.56 3.25 -6.24
N LYS A 240 10.84 3.16 -5.87
CA LYS A 240 11.37 2.01 -5.13
C LYS A 240 10.82 2.00 -3.70
N ILE A 241 10.11 0.93 -3.37
CA ILE A 241 9.54 0.70 -2.03
C ILE A 241 10.53 -0.05 -1.15
N ASN A 242 11.37 -0.89 -1.76
CA ASN A 242 12.51 -1.53 -1.12
C ASN A 242 13.65 -1.65 -2.15
N LYS A 243 14.76 -2.29 -1.76
CA LYS A 243 15.95 -2.44 -2.61
C LYS A 243 15.65 -3.06 -3.98
N THR A 244 14.71 -4.00 -4.01
CA THR A 244 14.46 -4.88 -5.17
C THR A 244 13.15 -4.61 -5.88
N GLN A 245 12.21 -3.87 -5.29
CA GLN A 245 10.86 -3.73 -5.82
C GLN A 245 10.36 -2.28 -5.87
N THR A 246 9.73 -1.93 -6.99
CA THR A 246 8.96 -0.70 -7.17
C THR A 246 7.54 -0.82 -6.61
N PHE A 247 6.84 0.31 -6.54
CA PHE A 247 5.43 0.39 -6.17
C PHE A 247 4.57 -0.48 -7.08
N LYS A 248 4.75 -0.35 -8.40
CA LYS A 248 4.03 -1.11 -9.40
C LYS A 248 4.26 -2.62 -9.25
N GLU A 249 5.52 -3.03 -9.08
CA GLU A 249 5.86 -4.44 -8.90
C GLU A 249 5.22 -5.06 -7.65
N GLN A 250 5.14 -4.30 -6.54
CA GLN A 250 4.40 -4.77 -5.37
C GLN A 250 2.90 -4.90 -5.63
N LYS A 251 2.29 -3.93 -6.32
CA LYS A 251 0.86 -3.99 -6.69
C LYS A 251 0.56 -5.17 -7.62
N ASP A 252 1.39 -5.40 -8.62
CA ASP A 252 1.25 -6.48 -9.60
C ASP A 252 1.35 -7.86 -8.93
N GLN A 253 2.12 -7.97 -7.83
CA GLN A 253 2.18 -9.16 -6.98
C GLN A 253 1.00 -9.30 -6.00
N GLY A 254 0.03 -8.38 -6.03
CA GLY A 254 -1.09 -8.34 -5.09
C GLY A 254 -0.68 -7.93 -3.66
N ARG A 255 0.50 -7.35 -3.48
CA ARG A 255 0.99 -6.85 -2.18
C ARG A 255 0.58 -5.39 -2.02
N ARG A 256 0.39 -4.96 -0.77
CA ARG A 256 0.17 -3.55 -0.43
C ARG A 256 1.52 -2.84 -0.33
N PRO A 257 1.83 -1.88 -1.22
CA PRO A 257 3.00 -1.02 -1.04
C PRO A 257 2.89 -0.25 0.28
N ARG A 258 3.99 -0.24 1.04
CA ARG A 258 4.11 0.49 2.31
C ARG A 258 5.42 1.27 2.33
N PHE A 259 5.34 2.60 2.38
CA PHE A 259 6.52 3.48 2.36
C PHE A 259 6.16 4.87 2.91
N ASN A 260 7.18 5.68 3.20
CA ASN A 260 6.94 7.09 3.49
C ASN A 260 6.69 7.85 2.18
N ILE A 261 5.42 8.21 1.94
CA ILE A 261 5.03 8.88 0.71
C ILE A 261 5.52 10.33 0.62
N GLU A 262 5.78 10.99 1.75
CA GLU A 262 6.19 12.41 1.77
C GLU A 262 7.37 12.70 0.86
N LYS A 263 8.39 11.84 0.87
CA LYS A 263 9.57 11.98 0.01
C LYS A 263 9.25 11.99 -1.48
N VAL A 264 8.21 11.27 -1.88
CA VAL A 264 7.72 11.25 -3.26
C VAL A 264 6.91 12.51 -3.56
N LEU A 265 6.24 13.06 -2.54
CA LEU A 265 5.39 14.24 -2.68
C LEU A 265 6.10 15.57 -2.53
N GLU A 266 7.40 15.61 -2.18
CA GLU A 266 8.14 16.86 -1.94
C GLU A 266 7.95 17.90 -3.04
N LYS A 267 8.00 17.49 -4.32
CA LYS A 267 7.78 18.41 -5.47
C LYS A 267 6.31 18.80 -5.71
N TYR A 268 5.37 18.09 -5.09
CA TYR A 268 3.93 18.31 -5.22
C TYR A 268 3.32 19.07 -4.03
N ILE A 269 4.01 19.11 -2.90
CA ILE A 269 3.59 19.86 -1.71
C ILE A 269 3.95 21.34 -1.95
N ASN A 270 3.04 22.05 -2.59
CA ASN A 270 3.16 23.46 -2.93
C ASN A 270 1.77 24.12 -2.99
N ASN A 271 1.74 25.44 -3.12
CA ASN A 271 0.50 26.23 -3.11
C ASN A 271 -0.44 25.89 -4.27
N ASP A 272 0.08 25.48 -5.43
CA ASP A 272 -0.74 25.17 -6.61
C ASP A 272 -1.60 23.92 -6.40
N ASN A 273 -1.07 22.94 -5.66
CA ASN A 273 -1.79 21.71 -5.33
C ASN A 273 -2.58 21.82 -4.02
N MET A 274 -2.39 22.88 -3.23
CA MET A 274 -3.02 23.03 -1.93
C MET A 274 -4.49 23.45 -2.05
N ILE A 275 -5.40 22.62 -1.53
CA ILE A 275 -6.83 22.92 -1.52
C ILE A 275 -7.35 23.41 -0.18
N TYR A 276 -6.58 23.20 0.90
CA TYR A 276 -6.89 23.71 2.22
C TYR A 276 -5.64 23.87 3.08
N ASN A 277 -5.56 24.97 3.83
CA ASN A 277 -4.61 25.21 4.91
C ASN A 277 -5.36 25.94 6.03
N GLY A 278 -5.34 25.39 7.24
CA GLY A 278 -6.04 25.95 8.39
C GLY A 278 -6.35 24.88 9.42
N THR A 279 -7.35 25.14 10.26
CA THR A 279 -7.69 24.20 11.34
C THR A 279 -8.80 23.22 10.96
N VAL A 280 -8.82 22.04 11.59
CA VAL A 280 -9.93 21.07 11.49
C VAL A 280 -11.24 21.70 11.95
N ASN A 281 -11.20 22.47 13.04
CA ASN A 281 -12.39 23.15 13.56
C ASN A 281 -12.96 24.13 12.55
N GLU A 282 -12.12 24.96 11.92
CA GLU A 282 -12.60 25.87 10.88
C GLU A 282 -13.24 25.12 9.72
N LEU A 283 -12.65 24.01 9.26
CA LEU A 283 -13.20 23.21 8.17
C LEU A 283 -14.55 22.57 8.51
N LEU A 284 -14.74 22.22 9.78
CA LEU A 284 -15.94 21.56 10.31
C LEU A 284 -16.94 22.50 11.00
N LYS A 285 -16.72 23.82 10.98
CA LYS A 285 -17.77 24.82 11.24
C LYS A 285 -18.85 24.73 10.16
#